data_AF-A0A328B4K4-F1
#
_entry.id   AF-A0A328B4K4-F1
#
_cell.length_a   1.000
_cell.length_b   1.000
_cell.length_c   1.000
_cell.angle_alpha   90.00
_cell.angle_beta   90.00
_cell.angle_gamma   90.00
#
_symmetry.space_group_name_H-M   'P 1'
#
loop_
_entity.id
_entity.type
_entity.pdbx_description
1 polymer ?
#
loop_
_entity_poly.entity_id
_entity_poly.type
_entity_poly.pdbx_seq_one_letter_code
_entity_poly.pdbx_strand_id
1 'polypeptide(L)'
;MTAPILRQGATFAFVGLTATAVHVVTALSARSWLQASALEANLIGYGFAVLISYFGNARFTFGKAALRGGQFARFVAVSLFGLALNQAITFVAVNRLGLDFRLALGVVVVVVPAVSFVLSRLWAFRAAG
;
A
#
# COMPACT_ATOMS: atom_id res chain seq x y z
N MET A 1 -16.14 -9.47 -19.68
CA MET A 1 -16.11 -9.31 -18.20
C MET A 1 -14.74 -8.84 -17.65
N THR A 2 -13.75 -8.49 -18.48
CA THR A 2 -12.37 -8.10 -18.07
C THR A 2 -12.17 -6.60 -17.81
N ALA A 3 -12.96 -5.74 -18.47
CA ALA A 3 -12.91 -4.28 -18.32
C ALA A 3 -12.92 -3.76 -16.86
N PRO A 4 -13.72 -4.31 -15.91
CA PRO A 4 -13.70 -3.81 -14.54
C PRO A 4 -12.42 -4.14 -13.77
N ILE A 5 -11.73 -5.24 -14.08
CA ILE A 5 -10.47 -5.61 -13.40
C ILE A 5 -9.32 -4.74 -13.88
N LEU A 6 -9.20 -4.51 -15.19
CA LEU A 6 -8.16 -3.65 -15.74
C LEU A 6 -8.29 -2.22 -15.22
N ARG A 7 -9.51 -1.68 -15.21
CA ARG A 7 -9.79 -0.37 -14.60
C ARG A 7 -9.43 -0.34 -13.11
N GLN A 8 -9.83 -1.35 -12.35
CA GLN A 8 -9.49 -1.44 -10.92
C GLN A 8 -7.99 -1.51 -10.70
N GLY A 9 -7.26 -2.32 -11.47
CA GLY A 9 -5.81 -2.41 -11.37
C GLY A 9 -5.12 -1.08 -11.70
N ALA A 10 -5.53 -0.40 -12.76
CA ALA A 10 -4.99 0.90 -13.16
C ALA A 10 -5.25 1.97 -12.09
N THR A 11 -6.49 2.06 -11.58
CA THR A 11 -6.82 3.03 -10.52
C THR A 11 -6.09 2.68 -9.21
N PHE A 12 -5.96 1.41 -8.87
CA PHE A 12 -5.21 0.97 -7.69
C PHE A 12 -3.74 1.38 -7.79
N ALA A 13 -3.11 1.18 -8.94
CA ALA A 13 -1.74 1.62 -9.20
C ALA A 13 -1.61 3.15 -9.09
N PHE A 14 -2.53 3.90 -9.69
CA PHE A 14 -2.55 5.36 -9.60
C PHE A 14 -2.72 5.89 -8.16
N VAL A 15 -3.65 5.30 -7.41
CA VAL A 15 -3.86 5.62 -5.98
C VAL A 15 -2.60 5.28 -5.18
N GLY A 16 -1.96 4.15 -5.45
CA GLY A 16 -0.70 3.75 -4.83
C GLY A 16 0.43 4.74 -5.09
N LEU A 17 0.63 5.16 -6.34
CA LEU A 17 1.63 6.18 -6.70
C LEU A 17 1.35 7.52 -6.01
N THR A 18 0.08 7.91 -5.94
CA THR A 18 -0.34 9.13 -5.23
C THR A 18 -0.03 9.03 -3.73
N ALA A 19 -0.31 7.87 -3.11
CA ALA A 19 0.01 7.64 -1.71
C ALA A 19 1.51 7.65 -1.45
N THR A 20 2.33 7.10 -2.36
CA THR A 20 3.80 7.20 -2.28
C THR A 20 4.27 8.64 -2.39
N ALA A 21 3.73 9.44 -3.31
CA ALA A 21 4.07 10.86 -3.41
C ALA A 21 3.71 11.61 -2.11
N VAL A 22 2.52 11.37 -1.57
CA VAL A 22 2.09 11.96 -0.29
C VAL A 22 3.00 11.53 0.86
N HIS A 23 3.39 10.25 0.93
CA HIS A 23 4.34 9.75 1.92
C HIS A 23 5.63 10.57 1.91
N VAL A 24 6.25 10.70 0.73
CA VAL A 24 7.53 11.40 0.56
C VAL A 24 7.38 12.85 0.97
N VAL A 25 6.37 13.56 0.47
CA VAL A 25 6.16 14.98 0.78
C VAL A 25 5.93 15.17 2.28
N THR A 26 5.05 14.40 2.89
CA THR A 26 4.71 14.56 4.31
C THR A 26 5.86 14.16 5.24
N ALA A 27 6.62 13.11 4.92
CA ALA A 27 7.81 12.74 5.68
C ALA A 27 8.90 13.82 5.58
N LEU A 28 9.18 14.33 4.38
CA LEU A 28 10.17 15.41 4.19
C LEU A 28 9.75 16.70 4.90
N SER A 29 8.47 17.07 4.84
CA SER A 29 7.94 18.23 5.56
C SER A 29 7.99 18.05 7.08
N ALA A 30 7.69 16.85 7.59
CA ALA A 30 7.82 16.56 9.02
C ALA A 30 9.28 16.68 9.48
N ARG A 31 10.23 16.18 8.68
CA ARG A 31 11.66 16.29 8.99
C ARG A 31 12.16 17.74 8.98
N SER A 32 11.70 18.55 8.04
CA SER A 32 12.18 19.93 7.87
C SER A 32 11.49 20.93 8.80
N TRP A 33 10.17 20.84 8.97
CA TRP A 33 9.39 21.85 9.71
C TRP A 33 9.19 21.49 11.17
N LEU A 34 9.02 20.20 11.49
CA LEU A 34 8.80 19.73 12.86
C LEU A 34 10.09 19.23 13.53
N GLN A 35 11.21 19.19 12.80
CA GLN A 35 12.48 18.61 13.24
C GLN A 35 12.34 17.16 13.75
N ALA A 36 11.28 16.46 13.31
CA ALA A 36 10.99 15.08 13.70
C ALA A 36 12.18 14.18 13.33
N SER A 37 12.50 13.19 14.16
CA SER A 37 13.51 12.17 13.83
C SER A 37 13.13 11.43 12.54
N ALA A 38 14.11 10.75 11.91
CA ALA A 38 13.85 9.99 10.69
C ALA A 38 12.74 8.94 10.88
N LEU A 39 12.69 8.30 12.06
CA LEU A 39 11.66 7.32 12.38
C LEU A 39 10.28 7.96 12.51
N GLU A 40 10.17 9.08 13.24
CA GLU A 40 8.91 9.81 13.41
C GLU A 40 8.39 10.37 12.08
N ALA A 41 9.25 10.98 11.28
CA ALA A 41 8.91 11.50 9.95
C ALA A 41 8.39 10.39 9.03
N ASN A 42 9.05 9.23 9.03
CA ASN A 42 8.61 8.06 8.26
C ASN A 42 7.25 7.53 8.73
N LEU A 43 7.03 7.48 10.06
CA LEU A 43 5.74 7.08 10.65
C LEU A 43 4.60 8.02 10.26
N ILE A 44 4.84 9.33 10.35
CA ILE A 44 3.88 10.37 9.94
C ILE A 44 3.53 10.19 8.47
N GLY A 45 4.55 10.12 7.60
CA GLY A 45 4.33 9.98 6.16
C GLY A 45 3.61 8.68 5.80
N TYR A 46 3.94 7.58 6.47
CA TYR A 46 3.26 6.31 6.28
C TYR A 46 1.79 6.38 6.70
N GLY A 47 1.48 7.05 7.83
CA GLY A 47 0.11 7.29 8.28
C GLY A 47 -0.73 8.01 7.22
N PHE A 48 -0.24 9.12 6.67
CA PHE A 48 -0.92 9.83 5.58
C PHE A 48 -1.07 8.98 4.31
N ALA A 49 -0.04 8.22 3.94
CA ALA A 49 -0.09 7.34 2.78
C ALA A 49 -1.15 6.23 2.92
N VAL A 50 -1.29 5.65 4.11
CA VAL A 50 -2.33 4.64 4.40
C VAL A 50 -3.72 5.25 4.27
N LEU A 51 -3.94 6.46 4.78
CA LEU A 51 -5.23 7.17 4.66
C LEU A 51 -5.57 7.46 3.20
N ILE A 52 -4.64 8.04 2.44
CA ILE A 52 -4.84 8.32 1.01
C ILE A 52 -5.10 7.03 0.23
N SER A 53 -4.34 5.98 0.50
CA SER A 53 -4.53 4.67 -0.12
C SER A 53 -5.90 4.09 0.20
N TYR A 54 -6.35 4.19 1.46
CA TYR A 54 -7.62 3.65 1.90
C TYR A 54 -8.79 4.38 1.23
N PHE A 55 -8.87 5.70 1.37
CA PHE A 55 -9.97 6.49 0.83
C PHE A 55 -9.97 6.47 -0.70
N GLY A 56 -8.78 6.55 -1.32
CA GLY A 56 -8.62 6.47 -2.76
C GLY A 56 -9.09 5.13 -3.32
N ASN A 57 -8.69 4.02 -2.69
CA ASN A 57 -9.12 2.70 -3.12
C ASN A 57 -10.61 2.43 -2.83
N ALA A 58 -11.12 2.88 -1.68
CA ALA A 58 -12.54 2.77 -1.37
C ALA A 58 -13.39 3.43 -2.47
N ARG A 59 -13.10 4.71 -2.76
CA ARG A 59 -13.95 5.53 -3.64
C ARG A 59 -13.68 5.30 -5.12
N PHE A 60 -12.43 5.33 -5.56
CA PHE A 60 -12.08 5.33 -6.98
C PHE A 60 -11.85 3.93 -7.55
N THR A 61 -11.14 3.08 -6.80
CA THR A 61 -10.84 1.71 -7.24
C THR A 61 -12.06 0.83 -7.13
N PHE A 62 -12.61 0.67 -5.93
CA PHE A 62 -13.64 -0.34 -5.64
C PHE A 62 -15.08 0.21 -5.61
N GLY A 63 -15.26 1.54 -5.69
CA GLY A 63 -16.59 2.17 -5.74
C GLY A 63 -17.45 1.87 -4.50
N LYS A 64 -16.82 1.79 -3.32
CA LYS A 64 -17.47 1.55 -2.03
C LYS A 64 -17.47 2.83 -1.19
N ALA A 65 -18.51 2.99 -0.38
CA ALA A 65 -18.48 3.98 0.69
C ALA A 65 -17.38 3.62 1.70
N ALA A 66 -16.58 4.61 2.07
CA ALA A 66 -15.55 4.47 3.08
C ALA A 66 -16.14 4.31 4.48
N LEU A 67 -15.33 3.81 5.41
CA LEU A 67 -15.64 3.63 6.84
C LEU A 67 -16.89 2.78 7.13
N ARG A 68 -17.26 1.89 6.20
CA ARG A 68 -18.39 0.97 6.41
C ARG A 68 -17.94 -0.36 6.99
N GLY A 69 -18.49 -0.72 8.16
CA GLY A 69 -18.13 -1.93 8.90
C GLY A 69 -16.63 -1.99 9.21
N GLY A 70 -16.08 -3.21 9.33
CA GLY A 70 -14.64 -3.44 9.58
C GLY A 70 -13.72 -3.19 8.38
N GLN A 71 -14.15 -2.47 7.34
CA GLN A 71 -13.41 -2.28 6.08
C GLN A 71 -12.03 -1.65 6.30
N PHE A 72 -11.94 -0.60 7.13
CA PHE A 72 -10.67 0.07 7.43
C PHE A 72 -9.69 -0.87 8.14
N ALA A 73 -10.14 -1.59 9.17
CA ALA A 73 -9.30 -2.55 9.90
C ALA A 73 -8.77 -3.67 8.98
N ARG A 74 -9.62 -4.19 8.08
CA ARG A 74 -9.20 -5.17 7.07
C ARG A 74 -8.17 -4.57 6.11
N PHE A 75 -8.36 -3.34 5.66
CA PHE A 75 -7.39 -2.68 4.80
C PHE A 75 -6.03 -2.47 5.50
N VAL A 76 -6.04 -2.05 6.77
CA VAL A 76 -4.83 -1.97 7.59
C VAL A 76 -4.15 -3.34 7.70
N ALA A 77 -4.91 -4.42 7.93
CA ALA A 77 -4.36 -5.77 7.94
C ALA A 77 -3.75 -6.17 6.60
N VAL A 78 -4.36 -5.80 5.46
CA VAL A 78 -3.77 -6.00 4.12
C VAL A 78 -2.46 -5.21 3.97
N SER A 79 -2.40 -3.95 4.40
CA SER A 79 -1.18 -3.13 4.33
C SER A 79 -0.05 -3.69 5.19
N LEU A 80 -0.36 -4.13 6.42
CA LEU A 80 0.62 -4.77 7.31
C LEU A 80 1.12 -6.10 6.75
N PHE A 81 0.22 -6.91 6.19
CA PHE A 81 0.61 -8.13 5.50
C PHE A 81 1.50 -7.86 4.28
N GLY A 82 1.16 -6.84 3.48
CA GLY A 82 1.98 -6.41 2.35
C GLY A 82 3.38 -5.96 2.77
N LEU A 83 3.48 -5.25 3.90
CA LEU A 83 4.76 -4.86 4.49
C LEU A 83 5.57 -6.09 4.94
N ALA A 84 4.94 -7.03 5.65
CA ALA A 84 5.59 -8.27 6.07
C ALA A 84 6.06 -9.09 4.86
N LEU A 85 5.25 -9.17 3.80
CA LEU A 85 5.59 -9.86 2.55
C LEU A 85 6.76 -9.19 1.84
N ASN A 86 6.80 -7.85 1.77
CA ASN A 86 7.92 -7.08 1.24
C ASN A 86 9.22 -7.44 1.97
N GLN A 87 9.20 -7.39 3.31
CA GLN A 87 10.36 -7.70 4.15
C GLN A 87 10.80 -9.16 3.98
N ALA A 88 9.85 -10.10 3.93
CA ALA A 88 10.14 -11.52 3.74
C ALA A 88 10.78 -11.79 2.37
N ILE A 89 10.24 -11.23 1.29
CA ILE A 89 10.81 -11.37 -0.07
C ILE A 89 12.22 -10.79 -0.10
N THR A 90 12.40 -9.58 0.42
CA THR A 90 13.71 -8.90 0.45
C THR A 90 14.73 -9.70 1.25
N PHE A 91 14.37 -10.16 2.45
CA PHE A 91 15.24 -10.96 3.30
C PHE A 91 15.64 -12.29 2.64
N VAL A 92 14.68 -13.02 2.05
CA VAL A 92 14.99 -14.29 1.38
C VAL A 92 15.88 -14.04 0.16
N ALA A 93 15.53 -13.08 -0.69
CA ALA A 93 16.29 -12.78 -1.90
C ALA A 93 17.73 -12.35 -1.58
N VAL A 94 17.91 -11.40 -0.67
CA VAL A 94 19.23 -10.82 -0.37
C VAL A 94 20.03 -11.70 0.58
N ASN A 95 19.45 -12.10 1.72
CA ASN A 95 20.21 -12.76 2.79
C ASN A 95 20.26 -14.29 2.66
N ARG A 96 19.31 -14.92 1.96
CA ARG A 96 19.30 -16.40 1.80
C ARG A 96 19.76 -16.83 0.41
N LEU A 97 19.40 -16.10 -0.63
CA LEU A 97 19.75 -16.43 -2.01
C LEU A 97 20.94 -15.62 -2.55
N GLY A 98 21.41 -14.60 -1.82
CA GLY A 98 22.53 -13.76 -2.26
C GLY A 98 22.23 -12.91 -3.49
N LEU A 99 20.95 -12.69 -3.82
CA LEU A 99 20.54 -11.87 -4.95
C LEU A 99 20.80 -10.39 -4.69
N ASP A 100 21.08 -9.66 -5.76
CA ASP A 100 21.21 -8.21 -5.70
C ASP A 100 19.89 -7.56 -5.24
N PHE A 101 20.01 -6.51 -4.42
CA PHE A 101 18.86 -5.80 -3.86
C PHE A 101 17.93 -5.24 -4.95
N ARG A 102 18.45 -4.85 -6.12
CA ARG A 102 17.63 -4.34 -7.23
C ARG A 102 16.73 -5.43 -7.80
N LEU A 103 17.21 -6.69 -7.85
CA LEU A 103 16.40 -7.83 -8.26
C LEU A 103 15.30 -8.12 -7.24
N ALA A 104 15.64 -8.11 -5.94
CA ALA A 104 14.67 -8.26 -4.87
C ALA A 104 13.58 -7.17 -4.95
N LEU A 105 13.99 -5.92 -5.18
CA LEU A 105 13.08 -4.78 -5.34
C LEU A 105 12.17 -4.96 -6.57
N GLY A 106 12.70 -5.44 -7.69
CA GLY A 106 11.90 -5.75 -8.88
C GLY A 106 10.78 -6.76 -8.59
N VAL A 107 11.07 -7.82 -7.84
CA VAL A 107 10.06 -8.80 -7.41
C VAL A 107 9.04 -8.16 -6.47
N VAL A 108 9.49 -7.42 -5.48
CA VAL A 108 8.63 -6.75 -4.48
C VAL A 108 7.64 -5.79 -5.14
N VAL A 109 8.09 -4.95 -6.08
CA VAL A 109 7.27 -3.94 -6.77
C VAL A 109 6.15 -4.57 -7.60
N VAL A 110 6.30 -5.83 -8.03
CA VAL A 110 5.25 -6.55 -8.75
C VAL A 110 4.36 -7.34 -7.80
N VAL A 111 4.97 -8.16 -6.94
CA VAL A 111 4.25 -9.15 -6.12
C VAL A 111 3.43 -8.48 -5.03
N VAL A 112 4.01 -7.52 -4.30
CA VAL A 112 3.34 -6.93 -3.14
C VAL A 112 2.08 -6.14 -3.55
N PRO A 113 2.11 -5.27 -4.58
CA PRO A 113 0.89 -4.61 -5.05
C PRO A 113 -0.14 -5.58 -5.62
N ALA A 114 0.27 -6.63 -6.35
CA ALA A 114 -0.65 -7.61 -6.90
C ALA A 114 -1.41 -8.37 -5.79
N VAL A 115 -0.69 -8.86 -4.78
CA VAL A 115 -1.29 -9.55 -3.63
C VAL A 115 -2.17 -8.58 -2.82
N SER A 116 -1.69 -7.35 -2.59
CA SER A 116 -2.46 -6.32 -1.87
C SER A 116 -3.74 -5.96 -2.60
N PHE A 117 -3.71 -5.87 -3.94
CA PHE A 117 -4.89 -5.63 -4.76
C PHE A 117 -5.91 -6.76 -4.63
N VAL A 118 -5.47 -8.02 -4.75
CA VAL A 118 -6.34 -9.20 -4.63
C VAL A 118 -7.00 -9.25 -3.26
N LEU A 119 -6.22 -9.10 -2.17
CA LEU A 119 -6.75 -9.10 -0.81
C LEU A 119 -7.68 -7.91 -0.55
N SER A 120 -7.33 -6.73 -1.06
CA SER A 120 -8.19 -5.55 -0.97
C SER A 120 -9.53 -5.79 -1.65
N ARG A 121 -9.52 -6.35 -2.85
CA ARG A 121 -10.72 -6.62 -3.65
C ARG A 121 -11.60 -7.72 -3.04
N LEU A 122 -11.00 -8.84 -2.66
CA LEU A 122 -11.72 -10.04 -2.24
C LEU A 122 -12.12 -10.04 -0.77
N TRP A 123 -11.45 -9.24 0.07
CA TRP A 123 -11.66 -9.26 1.51
C TRP A 123 -11.88 -7.87 2.11
N ALA A 124 -10.96 -6.91 1.90
CA ALA A 124 -11.06 -5.61 2.58
C ALA A 124 -12.30 -4.82 2.13
N PHE A 125 -12.53 -4.72 0.82
CA PHE A 125 -13.62 -3.96 0.20
C PHE A 125 -14.76 -4.84 -0.33
N ARG A 126 -14.79 -6.13 0.01
CA ARG A 126 -15.93 -6.98 -0.30
C ARG A 126 -17.16 -6.40 0.41
N ALA A 127 -18.28 -6.28 -0.32
CA ALA A 127 -19.53 -5.90 0.33
C ALA A 127 -19.82 -6.96 1.41
N ALA A 128 -20.05 -6.53 2.65
CA ALA A 128 -20.84 -7.36 3.56
C ALA A 128 -22.20 -7.53 2.88
N GLY A 129 -22.61 -8.79 2.68
CA GLY A 129 -23.96 -9.09 2.19
C GLY A 129 -25.01 -8.48 3.11
#